data_AF-A0A066UND2-F1
#
_entry.id   AF-A0A066UND2-F1
#
_cell.length_a   1.000
_cell.length_b   1.000
_cell.length_c   1.000
_cell.angle_alpha   90.00
_cell.angle_beta   90.00
_cell.angle_gamma   90.00
#
_symmetry.space_group_name_H-M   'P 1'
#
loop_
_entity.id
_entity.type
_entity.pdbx_description
1 polymer ?
#
loop_
_entity_poly.entity_id
_entity_poly.type
_entity_poly.pdbx_seq_one_letter_code
_entity_poly.pdbx_strand_id
1 'polypeptide(L)'
;MKTKLLIAGLGAVFLAGCAGQNVATVKTMELNMKPVDNRYARAGLTILMSPIYVLATGVDFFILNGVEFWTGTNPITGKPSIYDTSTETWLDINDDLPEEIRDAALKEQAITIQ
;
A
#
# COMPACT_ATOMS: atom_id res chain seq x y z
N MET A 1 10.92 -19.90 -21.34
CA MET A 1 10.57 -18.46 -21.34
C MET A 1 9.40 -18.14 -20.40
N LYS A 2 8.28 -18.87 -20.48
CA LYS A 2 7.09 -18.68 -19.61
C LYS A 2 7.41 -18.70 -18.11
N THR A 3 8.22 -19.66 -17.65
CA THR A 3 8.63 -19.77 -16.25
C THR A 3 9.47 -18.58 -15.77
N LYS A 4 10.34 -18.03 -16.62
CA LYS A 4 11.18 -16.87 -16.26
C LYS A 4 10.38 -15.58 -16.14
N LEU A 5 9.39 -15.39 -17.02
CA LEU A 5 8.43 -14.27 -16.95
C LEU A 5 7.53 -14.35 -15.71
N LEU A 6 7.08 -15.56 -15.36
CA LEU A 6 6.32 -15.80 -14.12
C LEU A 6 7.16 -15.51 -12.87
N ILE A 7 8.42 -15.94 -12.84
CA ILE A 7 9.33 -15.66 -11.71
C ILE A 7 9.63 -14.16 -11.58
N ALA A 8 9.87 -13.46 -12.71
CA ALA A 8 10.07 -12.01 -12.69
C ALA A 8 8.80 -11.27 -12.23
N GLY A 9 7.62 -11.69 -12.69
CA GLY A 9 6.33 -11.14 -12.27
C GLY A 9 6.04 -11.38 -10.78
N LEU A 10 6.30 -12.58 -10.26
CA LEU A 10 6.16 -12.85 -8.82
C LEU A 10 7.17 -12.04 -7.99
N GLY A 11 8.42 -11.92 -8.44
CA GLY A 11 9.45 -11.15 -7.74
C GLY A 11 9.09 -9.68 -7.62
N ALA A 12 8.51 -9.09 -8.66
CA ALA A 12 8.06 -7.68 -8.64
C ALA A 12 6.95 -7.43 -7.61
N VAL A 13 6.06 -8.41 -7.35
CA VAL A 13 5.01 -8.30 -6.33
C VAL A 13 5.60 -8.32 -4.91
N PHE A 14 6.66 -9.11 -4.67
CA PHE A 14 7.31 -9.15 -3.35
C PHE A 14 8.15 -7.90 -3.03
N LEU A 15 8.58 -7.14 -4.03
CA LEU A 15 9.39 -5.92 -3.85
C LEU A 15 8.58 -4.72 -3.37
N ALA A 16 7.24 -4.75 -3.45
CA ALA A 16 6.38 -3.63 -3.09
C ALA A 16 6.09 -3.48 -1.58
N GLY A 17 6.57 -4.40 -0.72
CA GLY A 17 6.36 -4.34 0.72
C GLY A 17 4.88 -4.40 1.16
N CYS A 18 4.62 -4.34 2.48
CA CYS A 18 3.25 -4.19 3.01
C CYS A 18 2.77 -2.74 3.09
N ALA A 19 3.67 -1.79 2.84
CA ALA A 19 3.33 -0.38 2.92
C ALA A 19 2.62 0.03 1.63
N GLY A 20 1.50 0.74 1.78
CA GLY A 20 0.66 1.22 0.69
C GLY A 20 -0.59 1.86 1.28
N GLN A 21 -1.50 2.34 0.43
CA GLN A 21 -2.75 2.92 0.91
C GLN A 21 -3.69 1.90 1.58
N ASN A 22 -3.47 0.58 1.36
CA ASN A 22 -4.25 -0.49 1.97
C ASN A 22 -5.78 -0.29 1.82
N VAL A 23 -6.19 0.12 0.62
CA VAL A 23 -7.54 0.64 0.35
C VAL A 23 -8.62 -0.42 0.62
N ALA A 24 -8.36 -1.70 0.32
CA ALA A 24 -9.33 -2.76 0.58
C ALA A 24 -9.52 -2.97 2.09
N THR A 25 -8.44 -2.95 2.85
CA THR A 25 -8.44 -3.09 4.31
C THR A 25 -9.11 -1.89 4.97
N VAL A 26 -8.80 -0.66 4.55
CA VAL A 26 -9.46 0.56 5.05
C VAL A 26 -10.97 0.53 4.80
N LYS A 27 -11.40 0.14 3.59
CA LYS A 27 -12.84 -0.04 3.29
C LYS A 27 -13.49 -1.12 4.16
N THR A 28 -12.77 -2.21 4.42
CA THR A 28 -13.25 -3.28 5.33
C THR A 28 -13.39 -2.77 6.76
N MET A 29 -12.46 -1.92 7.23
CA MET A 29 -12.56 -1.24 8.52
C MET A 29 -13.77 -0.32 8.57
N GLU A 30 -14.02 0.50 7.55
CA GLU A 30 -15.21 1.36 7.51
C GLU A 30 -16.50 0.54 7.62
N LEU A 31 -16.59 -0.61 6.94
CA LEU A 31 -17.74 -1.50 7.01
C LEU A 31 -17.92 -2.12 8.39
N ASN A 32 -16.84 -2.37 9.13
CA ASN A 32 -16.90 -2.86 10.50
C ASN A 32 -17.34 -1.76 11.50
N MET A 33 -16.99 -0.49 11.25
CA MET A 33 -17.33 0.60 12.17
C MET A 33 -18.79 1.07 12.07
N LYS A 34 -19.45 0.92 10.92
CA LYS A 34 -20.81 1.43 10.65
C LYS A 34 -21.97 0.73 11.37
N PRO A 35 -21.99 -0.60 11.57
CA PRO A 35 -23.21 -1.29 12.03
C PRO A 35 -23.57 -1.05 13.50
N VAL A 36 -22.58 -0.79 14.36
CA VAL A 36 -22.79 -0.66 15.80
C VAL A 36 -21.97 0.48 16.38
N ASP A 37 -22.50 1.13 17.40
CA ASP A 37 -21.92 2.28 18.11
C ASP A 37 -21.23 1.89 19.44
N ASN A 38 -20.89 0.61 19.60
CA ASN A 38 -20.23 0.08 20.78
C ASN A 38 -18.86 -0.54 20.46
N ARG A 39 -17.80 -0.12 21.16
CA ARG A 39 -16.42 -0.59 20.90
C ARG A 39 -16.25 -2.11 21.05
N TYR A 40 -16.94 -2.74 22.00
CA TYR A 40 -16.83 -4.18 22.25
C TYR A 40 -17.62 -4.98 21.21
N ALA A 41 -18.79 -4.47 20.81
CA ALA A 41 -19.55 -5.05 19.71
C ALA A 41 -18.76 -4.96 18.38
N ARG A 42 -18.07 -3.84 18.12
CA ARG A 42 -17.16 -3.71 16.98
C ARG A 42 -16.01 -4.71 17.06
N ALA A 43 -15.43 -4.94 18.24
CA ALA A 43 -14.40 -5.98 18.40
C ALA A 43 -14.96 -7.38 18.06
N GLY A 44 -16.20 -7.68 18.48
CA GLY A 44 -16.89 -8.91 18.09
C GLY A 44 -17.12 -9.01 16.58
N LEU A 45 -17.50 -7.90 15.94
CA LEU A 45 -17.66 -7.82 14.48
C LEU A 45 -16.32 -7.97 13.75
N THR A 46 -15.21 -7.45 14.28
CA THR A 46 -13.86 -7.71 13.76
C THR A 46 -13.54 -9.21 13.76
N ILE A 47 -13.84 -9.91 14.86
CA ILE A 47 -13.63 -11.36 14.96
C ILE A 47 -14.49 -12.09 13.92
N LEU A 48 -15.77 -11.71 13.81
CA LEU A 48 -16.70 -12.28 12.84
C LEU A 48 -16.25 -12.04 11.39
N MET A 49 -15.74 -10.84 11.09
CA MET A 49 -15.26 -10.42 9.78
C MET A 49 -13.80 -10.83 9.51
N SER A 50 -13.14 -11.52 10.45
CA SER A 50 -11.71 -11.86 10.33
C SER A 50 -11.32 -12.55 9.01
N PRO A 51 -12.13 -13.43 8.39
CA PRO A 51 -11.80 -13.99 7.08
C PRO A 51 -11.76 -12.92 5.98
N ILE A 52 -12.66 -11.94 6.03
CA ILE A 52 -12.72 -10.83 5.06
C ILE A 52 -11.49 -9.93 5.24
N TYR A 53 -11.10 -9.64 6.48
CA TYR A 53 -9.87 -8.90 6.75
C TYR A 53 -8.63 -9.60 6.19
N VAL A 54 -8.50 -10.92 6.34
CA VAL A 54 -7.38 -11.68 5.76
C VAL A 54 -7.35 -11.54 4.24
N LEU A 55 -8.51 -11.63 3.58
CA LEU A 55 -8.60 -11.46 2.12
C LEU A 55 -8.27 -10.03 1.70
N ALA A 56 -8.80 -9.02 2.40
CA ALA A 56 -8.54 -7.61 2.11
C ALA A 56 -7.04 -7.28 2.24
N THR A 57 -6.41 -7.70 3.34
CA THR A 57 -4.96 -7.56 3.54
C THR A 57 -4.17 -8.26 2.45
N GLY A 58 -4.57 -9.46 2.05
CA GLY A 58 -3.92 -10.18 0.95
C GLY A 58 -4.05 -9.46 -0.40
N VAL A 59 -5.22 -8.92 -0.71
CA VAL A 59 -5.46 -8.13 -1.94
C VAL A 59 -4.64 -6.84 -1.94
N ASP A 60 -4.60 -6.13 -0.82
CA ASP A 60 -3.77 -4.94 -0.69
C ASP A 60 -2.29 -5.31 -0.89
N PHE A 61 -1.80 -6.34 -0.19
CA PHE A 61 -0.39 -6.74 -0.22
C PHE A 61 0.06 -7.22 -1.61
N PHE A 62 -0.69 -8.12 -2.25
CA PHE A 62 -0.25 -8.75 -3.50
C PHE A 62 -0.66 -8.01 -4.77
N ILE A 63 -1.66 -7.13 -4.70
CA ILE A 63 -2.25 -6.53 -5.90
C ILE A 63 -2.24 -5.01 -5.80
N LEU A 64 -3.00 -4.42 -4.87
CA LEU A 64 -3.26 -2.98 -4.91
C LEU A 64 -2.03 -2.16 -4.55
N ASN A 65 -1.32 -2.50 -3.46
CA ASN A 65 -0.09 -1.82 -3.06
C ASN A 65 1.05 -2.13 -4.05
N GLY A 66 1.07 -3.33 -4.62
CA GLY A 66 2.01 -3.70 -5.68
C GLY A 66 1.87 -2.80 -6.92
N VAL A 67 0.65 -2.64 -7.42
CA VAL A 67 0.38 -1.74 -8.55
C VAL A 67 0.65 -0.29 -8.17
N GLU A 68 0.25 0.14 -6.97
CA GLU A 68 0.51 1.49 -6.45
C GLU A 68 2.01 1.82 -6.47
N PHE A 69 2.86 0.93 -5.96
CA PHE A 69 4.31 1.11 -5.94
C PHE A 69 4.90 1.27 -7.34
N TRP A 70 4.58 0.35 -8.26
CA TRP A 70 5.20 0.34 -9.58
C TRP A 70 4.65 1.41 -10.54
N THR A 71 3.43 1.89 -10.31
CA THR A 71 2.80 2.92 -11.16
C THR A 71 2.84 4.33 -10.56
N GLY A 72 3.23 4.46 -9.28
CA GLY A 72 3.22 5.72 -8.53
C GLY A 72 1.81 6.21 -8.18
N THR A 73 0.75 5.46 -8.47
CA THR A 73 -0.63 5.86 -8.20
C THR A 73 -1.48 4.65 -7.86
N ASN A 74 -2.30 4.76 -6.82
CA ASN A 74 -3.18 3.68 -6.44
C ASN A 74 -4.31 3.51 -7.48
N PRO A 75 -4.54 2.29 -8.01
CA PRO A 75 -5.49 2.06 -9.10
C PRO A 75 -6.96 2.23 -8.70
N ILE A 76 -7.27 2.29 -7.40
CA ILE A 76 -8.64 2.43 -6.87
C ILE A 76 -8.94 3.88 -6.49
N THR A 77 -7.99 4.57 -5.85
CA THR A 77 -8.21 5.94 -5.36
C THR A 77 -7.72 7.01 -6.32
N GLY A 78 -6.81 6.67 -7.24
CA GLY A 78 -6.12 7.63 -8.10
C GLY A 78 -5.17 8.57 -7.35
N LYS A 79 -4.93 8.31 -6.06
CA LYS A 79 -4.01 9.11 -5.24
C LYS A 79 -2.57 8.64 -5.45
N PRO A 80 -1.57 9.53 -5.32
CA PRO A 80 -0.15 9.17 -5.38
C PRO A 80 0.22 8.04 -4.41
N SER A 81 1.23 7.25 -4.79
CA SER A 81 1.79 6.21 -3.93
C SER A 81 2.28 6.81 -2.61
N ILE A 82 2.08 6.10 -1.49
CA ILE A 82 2.63 6.56 -0.22
C ILE A 82 4.16 6.67 -0.26
N TYR A 83 4.81 5.87 -1.11
CA TYR A 83 6.26 5.87 -1.27
C TYR A 83 6.78 7.14 -1.90
N ASP A 84 5.95 7.94 -2.57
CA ASP A 84 6.32 9.21 -3.18
C ASP A 84 6.14 10.39 -2.21
N THR A 85 5.75 10.13 -0.96
CA THR A 85 5.51 11.18 0.05
C THR A 85 6.82 11.75 0.56
N SER A 86 6.99 13.08 0.45
CA SER A 86 8.12 13.77 1.08
C SER A 86 7.90 13.93 2.59
N THR A 87 8.87 13.49 3.39
CA THR A 87 8.91 13.62 4.84
C THR A 87 10.34 13.86 5.31
N GLU A 88 10.53 14.31 6.54
CA GLU A 88 11.86 14.36 7.16
C GLU A 88 12.51 12.97 7.14
N THR A 89 13.57 12.81 6.36
CA THR A 89 14.34 11.58 6.20
C THR A 89 15.51 11.57 7.18
N TRP A 90 15.74 10.43 7.84
CA TRP A 90 16.92 10.25 8.71
C TRP A 90 18.18 9.88 7.91
N LEU A 91 18.03 9.45 6.66
CA LEU A 91 19.10 9.01 5.77
C LEU A 91 18.82 9.55 4.36
N ASP A 92 19.66 10.48 3.91
CA ASP A 92 19.53 11.13 2.60
C ASP A 92 20.33 10.37 1.54
N ILE A 93 19.79 9.21 1.13
CA ILE A 93 20.49 8.28 0.21
C ILE A 93 20.65 8.88 -1.20
N ASN A 94 19.76 9.77 -1.63
CA ASN A 94 19.75 10.31 -2.98
C ASN A 94 21.03 11.06 -3.38
N ASP A 95 21.78 11.60 -2.44
CA ASP A 95 23.04 12.31 -2.73
C ASP A 95 24.21 11.36 -3.04
N ASP A 96 24.11 10.11 -2.58
CA ASP A 96 25.10 9.06 -2.82
C ASP A 96 24.81 8.21 -4.07
N LEU A 97 23.66 8.42 -4.73
CA LEU A 97 23.25 7.64 -5.89
C LEU A 97 23.76 8.23 -7.21
N PRO A 98 24.09 7.38 -8.20
CA PRO A 98 24.44 7.82 -9.54
C PRO A 98 23.25 8.53 -10.21
N GLU A 99 23.53 9.56 -11.01
CA GLU A 99 22.53 10.51 -11.54
C GLU A 99 21.39 9.83 -12.30
N GLU A 100 21.67 8.67 -12.91
CA GLU A 100 20.74 7.87 -13.69
C GLU A 100 19.59 7.23 -12.89
N ILE A 101 19.70 7.18 -11.56
CA ILE A 101 18.64 6.64 -10.68
C ILE A 101 18.18 7.64 -9.61
N ARG A 102 18.69 8.87 -9.64
CA ARG A 102 18.24 9.97 -8.77
C ARG A 102 16.87 10.50 -9.17
N ASP A 103 16.40 10.19 -10.38
CA ASP A 103 15.08 10.54 -10.89
C ASP A 103 13.94 9.73 -10.25
N ALA A 104 14.26 8.61 -9.60
CA ALA A 104 13.38 7.91 -8.67
C ALA A 104 13.21 8.64 -7.33
N ALA A 105 13.81 9.83 -7.17
CA ALA A 105 13.63 10.67 -5.99
C ALA A 105 12.16 11.08 -5.79
N LEU A 106 11.79 11.18 -4.51
CA LEU A 106 10.49 11.67 -4.06
C LEU A 106 10.20 13.01 -4.72
N LYS A 107 9.13 13.08 -5.52
CA LYS A 107 8.63 14.36 -6.01
C LYS A 107 8.03 15.08 -4.81
N GLU A 108 8.49 16.31 -4.56
CA GLU A 108 8.03 17.14 -3.45
C GLU A 108 6.50 17.34 -3.52
N GLN A 109 5.77 16.50 -2.80
CA GLN A 109 4.33 16.57 -2.69
C GLN A 109 3.98 16.74 -1.21
N ALA A 110 3.40 17.89 -0.90
CA ALA A 110 3.00 18.25 0.44
C ALA A 110 2.02 17.21 1.00
N ILE A 111 2.36 16.73 2.18
CA ILE A 111 1.61 15.80 3.00
C ILE A 111 0.13 16.22 3.06
N THR A 112 -0.77 15.36 2.57
CA THR A 112 -2.18 15.36 3.02
C THR A 112 -2.44 14.02 3.70
N ILE A 113 -2.08 13.91 4.98
CA ILE A 113 -2.59 12.82 5.81
C ILE A 113 -4.09 13.07 5.98
N GLN A 114 -4.93 12.20 5.41
CA GLN A 114 -6.33 12.05 5.83
C GLN A 114 -6.44 10.80 6.69
#